data_AF-A0A5C0UGX1-F1
#
_entry.id   AF-A0A5C0UGX1-F1
#
_cell.length_a   1.000
_cell.length_b   1.000
_cell.length_c   1.000
_cell.angle_alpha   90.00
_cell.angle_beta   90.00
_cell.angle_gamma   90.00
#
_symmetry.space_group_name_H-M   'P 1'
#
loop_
_entity.id
_entity.type
_entity.pdbx_description
1 polymer ?
#
loop_
_entity_poly.entity_id
_entity_poly.type
_entity_poly.pdbx_seq_one_letter_code
_entity_poly.pdbx_strand_id
1 'polypeptide(L)'
;MKKVYVYSLILNIALLIIMLNECIKCSNASFNVEKQHALLKKNKQDQTYILQTQPQWQKHAAIDPKLIYAWFFERNINLSVLSENTNSEYKTYNIKLECYAQNQNTTIEILKNLPFGNFLFYEINAKGKKITITGSITFSNMLPPQKLQLNNNIDDIVLKLQGIIKTQNNWQICLNGIWISKHDKIPWSIKIIDVQYNQIKIIWNSFGKEKMNIVQLGHEIKLEHDCKF
;
A
#
# COMPACT_ATOMS: atom_id res chain seq x y z
N MET A 1 -40.80 64.43 -11.57
CA MET A 1 -39.75 63.66 -10.86
C MET A 1 -40.23 62.32 -10.29
N LYS A 2 -41.41 62.20 -9.66
CA LYS A 2 -41.90 60.93 -9.06
C LYS A 2 -41.98 59.72 -10.01
N LYS A 3 -42.37 59.91 -11.27
CA LYS A 3 -42.47 58.80 -12.26
C LYS A 3 -41.12 58.18 -12.61
N VAL A 4 -40.04 58.96 -12.63
CA VAL A 4 -38.68 58.46 -12.96
C VAL A 4 -38.15 57.54 -11.87
N TYR A 5 -38.44 57.84 -10.60
CA TYR A 5 -38.11 56.97 -9.48
C TYR A 5 -38.87 55.65 -9.51
N VAL A 6 -40.14 55.67 -9.92
CA VAL A 6 -40.96 54.45 -10.04
C VAL A 6 -40.40 53.54 -11.14
N TYR A 7 -40.02 54.08 -12.30
CA TYR A 7 -39.41 53.27 -13.36
C TYR A 7 -38.02 52.74 -12.98
N SER A 8 -37.20 53.51 -12.27
CA SER A 8 -35.91 53.05 -11.73
C SER A 8 -36.09 51.95 -10.69
N LEU A 9 -37.10 52.06 -9.81
CA LEU A 9 -37.40 51.04 -8.82
C LEU A 9 -37.86 49.73 -9.47
N ILE A 10 -38.75 49.81 -10.49
CA ILE A 10 -39.22 48.64 -11.25
C ILE A 10 -38.05 47.95 -11.97
N LEU A 11 -37.14 48.73 -12.58
CA LEU A 11 -35.98 48.18 -13.26
C LEU A 11 -35.02 47.46 -12.30
N ASN A 12 -34.78 48.03 -11.12
CA ASN A 12 -33.93 47.41 -10.10
C ASN A 12 -34.55 46.12 -9.54
N ILE A 13 -35.87 46.09 -9.34
CA ILE A 13 -36.58 44.88 -8.91
C ILE A 13 -36.51 43.80 -9.99
N ALA A 14 -36.69 44.16 -11.26
CA ALA A 14 -36.58 43.21 -12.37
C ALA A 14 -35.17 42.61 -12.49
N LEU A 15 -34.13 43.44 -12.33
CA LEU A 15 -32.72 42.97 -12.31
C LEU A 15 -32.44 42.05 -11.13
N LEU A 16 -32.98 42.36 -9.95
CA LEU A 16 -32.84 41.52 -8.76
C LEU A 16 -33.47 40.13 -8.96
N ILE A 17 -34.67 40.09 -9.57
CA ILE A 17 -35.38 38.83 -9.88
C ILE A 17 -34.58 37.98 -10.89
N ILE A 18 -33.98 38.62 -11.91
CA ILE A 18 -33.14 37.91 -12.89
C ILE A 18 -31.89 37.33 -12.22
N MET A 19 -31.21 38.11 -11.38
CA MET A 19 -30.02 37.63 -10.65
C MET A 19 -30.36 36.49 -9.68
N LEU A 20 -31.50 36.56 -8.98
CA LEU A 20 -31.97 35.48 -8.11
C LEU A 20 -32.27 34.20 -8.89
N ASN A 21 -32.92 34.31 -10.05
CA ASN A 21 -33.20 33.15 -10.90
C ASN A 21 -31.92 32.51 -11.47
N GLU A 22 -30.94 33.30 -11.87
CA GLU A 22 -29.64 32.77 -12.32
C GLU A 22 -28.82 32.17 -11.16
N CYS A 23 -28.90 32.75 -9.96
CA CYS A 23 -28.26 32.19 -8.77
C CYS A 23 -28.90 30.86 -8.35
N ILE A 24 -30.23 30.76 -8.41
CA ILE A 24 -30.96 29.50 -8.16
C ILE A 24 -30.63 28.46 -9.23
N LYS A 25 -30.58 28.83 -10.52
CA LYS A 25 -30.15 27.92 -11.59
C LYS A 25 -28.70 27.45 -11.41
N CYS A 26 -27.77 28.33 -11.05
CA CYS A 26 -26.39 27.97 -10.75
C CYS A 26 -26.28 27.05 -9.53
N SER A 27 -27.06 27.31 -8.47
CA SER A 27 -27.08 26.46 -7.26
C SER A 27 -27.70 25.07 -7.52
N ASN A 28 -28.75 25.00 -8.36
CA ASN A 28 -29.36 23.74 -8.76
C ASN A 28 -28.48 22.98 -9.78
N ALA A 29 -27.73 23.68 -10.63
CA ALA A 29 -26.73 23.09 -11.50
C ALA A 29 -25.58 22.49 -10.66
N SER A 30 -25.10 23.19 -9.63
CA SER A 30 -24.07 22.65 -8.72
C SER A 30 -24.59 21.47 -7.89
N PHE A 31 -25.85 21.50 -7.43
CA PHE A 31 -26.46 20.38 -6.70
C PHE A 31 -26.75 19.16 -7.58
N ASN A 32 -27.07 19.34 -8.87
CA ASN A 32 -27.22 18.23 -9.81
C ASN A 32 -25.88 17.67 -10.27
N VAL A 33 -24.80 18.47 -10.29
CA VAL A 33 -23.44 17.97 -10.53
C VAL A 33 -23.00 17.07 -9.37
N GLU A 34 -23.35 17.39 -8.12
CA GLU A 34 -23.05 16.51 -6.97
C GLU A 34 -23.85 15.19 -6.97
N LYS A 35 -25.13 15.20 -7.41
CA LYS A 35 -25.92 13.96 -7.52
C LYS A 35 -25.58 13.11 -8.76
N GLN A 36 -25.10 13.70 -9.85
CA GLN A 36 -24.62 12.92 -11.01
C GLN A 36 -23.21 12.35 -10.81
N HIS A 37 -22.40 12.93 -9.92
CA HIS A 37 -21.10 12.37 -9.56
C HIS A 37 -21.17 11.06 -8.75
N ALA A 38 -22.32 10.75 -8.15
CA ALA A 38 -22.50 9.52 -7.37
C ALA A 38 -22.97 8.30 -8.18
N LEU A 39 -23.40 8.46 -9.44
CA LEU A 39 -24.09 7.37 -10.17
C LEU A 39 -23.64 7.09 -11.60
N LEU A 40 -22.80 7.92 -12.26
CA LEU A 40 -22.37 7.66 -13.64
C LEU A 40 -20.92 8.10 -13.93
N LYS A 41 -19.97 7.17 -13.73
CA LYS A 41 -18.70 6.94 -14.48
C LYS A 41 -17.86 5.91 -13.67
N LYS A 42 -17.80 4.60 -13.92
CA LYS A 42 -18.26 3.69 -14.98
C LYS A 42 -18.11 4.21 -16.42
N ASN A 43 -16.97 4.83 -16.69
CA ASN A 43 -16.29 4.81 -18.00
C ASN A 43 -14.90 4.22 -17.71
N LYS A 44 -14.65 2.90 -17.82
CA LYS A 44 -14.35 2.21 -19.08
C LYS A 44 -13.52 3.06 -20.05
N GLN A 45 -12.30 3.39 -19.64
CA GLN A 45 -11.02 3.16 -20.33
C GLN A 45 -9.94 3.90 -19.51
N ASP A 46 -8.87 3.18 -19.14
CA ASP A 46 -7.67 3.60 -18.38
C ASP A 46 -7.69 3.66 -16.84
N GLN A 47 -8.82 3.55 -16.15
CA GLN A 47 -8.81 3.30 -14.71
C GLN A 47 -8.63 1.80 -14.43
N THR A 48 -7.38 1.38 -14.18
CA THR A 48 -7.12 0.04 -13.63
C THR A 48 -7.41 0.06 -12.14
N TYR A 49 -8.67 -0.17 -11.74
CA TYR A 49 -8.99 -0.55 -10.37
C TYR A 49 -8.38 -1.93 -10.12
N ILE A 50 -7.24 -1.98 -9.44
CA ILE A 50 -6.69 -3.25 -8.97
C ILE A 50 -7.46 -3.59 -7.69
N LEU A 51 -8.62 -4.23 -7.85
CA LEU A 51 -9.23 -4.97 -6.75
C LEU A 51 -8.36 -6.19 -6.47
N GLN A 52 -7.30 -6.02 -5.68
CA GLN A 52 -6.63 -7.13 -5.03
C GLN A 52 -7.61 -7.71 -4.01
N THR A 53 -8.19 -8.85 -4.36
CA THR A 53 -9.09 -9.65 -3.54
C THR A 53 -8.54 -9.79 -2.11
N GLN A 54 -9.18 -9.12 -1.17
CA GLN A 54 -8.96 -9.26 0.27
C GLN A 54 -9.43 -10.66 0.71
N PRO A 55 -8.52 -11.54 1.20
CA PRO A 55 -8.53 -11.86 2.63
C PRO A 55 -7.16 -12.22 3.27
N GLN A 56 -6.01 -12.02 2.61
CA GLN A 56 -4.69 -12.41 3.17
C GLN A 56 -3.97 -11.29 3.97
N TRP A 57 -4.59 -10.11 4.08
CA TRP A 57 -4.03 -8.91 4.69
C TRP A 57 -3.67 -9.06 6.17
N GLN A 58 -4.31 -10.00 6.87
CA GLN A 58 -4.10 -10.24 8.29
C GLN A 58 -2.77 -10.96 8.63
N LYS A 59 -2.02 -11.49 7.66
CA LYS A 59 -0.82 -12.30 7.96
C LYS A 59 0.53 -11.62 7.69
N HIS A 60 0.57 -10.42 7.11
CA HIS A 60 1.80 -9.91 6.48
C HIS A 60 2.08 -8.41 6.64
N ALA A 61 1.66 -7.73 7.71
CA ALA A 61 2.03 -6.32 7.91
C ALA A 61 3.52 -6.17 8.25
N ALA A 62 4.29 -5.51 7.38
CA ALA A 62 5.64 -5.07 7.71
C ALA A 62 5.56 -4.01 8.84
N ILE A 63 6.31 -4.22 9.91
CA ILE A 63 6.15 -3.42 11.14
C ILE A 63 6.86 -2.08 11.03
N ASP A 64 7.88 -1.92 10.19
CA ASP A 64 8.68 -0.69 10.14
C ASP A 64 8.23 0.25 8.99
N PRO A 65 7.46 1.32 9.28
CA PRO A 65 7.06 2.27 8.26
C PRO A 65 8.27 2.96 7.62
N LYS A 66 9.38 3.15 8.36
CA LYS A 66 10.57 3.83 7.85
C LYS A 66 11.19 3.07 6.67
N LEU A 67 11.21 1.74 6.73
CA LEU A 67 11.76 0.93 5.66
C LEU A 67 10.89 1.00 4.40
N ILE A 68 9.57 1.03 4.56
CA ILE A 68 8.62 1.20 3.45
C ILE A 68 8.76 2.59 2.82
N TYR A 69 8.85 3.64 3.63
CA TYR A 69 9.09 5.00 3.14
C TYR A 69 10.41 5.06 2.35
N ALA A 70 11.49 4.52 2.89
CA ALA A 70 12.79 4.49 2.22
C ALA A 70 12.75 3.74 0.87
N TRP A 71 12.00 2.64 0.79
CA TRP A 71 11.82 1.89 -0.45
C TRP A 71 11.17 2.72 -1.57
N PHE A 72 10.17 3.54 -1.24
CA PHE A 72 9.56 4.45 -2.21
C PHE A 72 10.54 5.53 -2.67
N PHE A 73 11.27 6.15 -1.73
CA PHE A 73 12.24 7.19 -2.06
C PHE A 73 13.38 6.68 -2.95
N GLU A 74 13.94 5.49 -2.68
CA GLU A 74 14.99 4.89 -3.51
C GLU A 74 14.53 4.62 -4.96
N ARG A 75 13.22 4.52 -5.19
CA ARG A 75 12.62 4.37 -6.51
C ARG A 75 12.15 5.69 -7.13
N ASN A 76 12.54 6.83 -6.56
CA ASN A 76 12.10 8.16 -6.96
C ASN A 76 10.56 8.30 -6.94
N ILE A 77 9.91 7.64 -5.97
CA ILE A 77 8.47 7.75 -5.74
C ILE A 77 8.28 8.63 -4.50
N ASN A 78 7.67 9.79 -4.70
CA ASN A 78 7.29 10.67 -3.60
C ASN A 78 6.03 10.12 -2.93
N LEU A 79 6.08 9.92 -1.62
CA LEU A 79 4.93 9.54 -0.82
C LEU A 79 4.43 10.75 -0.02
N SER A 80 3.11 10.97 -0.02
CA SER A 80 2.44 11.93 0.84
C SER A 80 1.32 11.25 1.63
N VAL A 81 1.23 11.54 2.92
CA VAL A 81 0.12 11.08 3.76
C VAL A 81 -1.02 12.09 3.65
N LEU A 82 -2.19 11.62 3.23
CA LEU A 82 -3.41 12.43 3.08
C LEU A 82 -4.21 12.45 4.38
N SER A 83 -4.33 11.30 5.05
CA SER A 83 -5.00 11.17 6.33
C SER A 83 -4.57 9.91 7.07
N GLU A 84 -4.86 9.88 8.36
CA GLU A 84 -4.59 8.75 9.27
C GLU A 84 -5.90 8.30 9.90
N ASN A 85 -6.09 6.99 9.99
CA ASN A 85 -7.18 6.36 10.75
C ASN A 85 -6.58 5.26 11.65
N THR A 86 -6.79 5.37 12.95
CA THR A 86 -6.20 4.50 13.96
C THR A 86 -7.29 3.89 14.83
N ASN A 87 -7.21 2.58 15.06
CA ASN A 87 -8.04 1.86 16.03
C ASN A 87 -7.15 0.99 16.96
N SER A 88 -7.76 0.19 17.83
CA SER A 88 -7.03 -0.64 18.81
C SER A 88 -6.11 -1.70 18.19
N GLU A 89 -6.38 -2.11 16.95
CA GLU A 89 -5.69 -3.23 16.29
C GLU A 89 -4.78 -2.77 15.15
N TYR A 90 -5.11 -1.66 14.49
CA TYR A 90 -4.50 -1.22 13.25
C TYR A 90 -4.33 0.29 13.17
N LYS A 91 -3.34 0.69 12.39
CA LYS A 91 -3.08 2.06 11.96
C LYS A 91 -3.04 2.11 10.44
N THR A 92 -3.99 2.83 9.84
CA THR A 92 -4.11 2.97 8.38
C THR A 92 -3.80 4.39 7.97
N TYR A 93 -2.89 4.56 7.03
CA TYR A 93 -2.60 5.83 6.39
C TYR A 93 -3.18 5.84 4.99
N ASN A 94 -4.05 6.80 4.68
CA ASN A 94 -4.38 7.08 3.29
C ASN A 94 -3.27 7.91 2.69
N ILE A 95 -2.80 7.50 1.52
CA ILE A 95 -1.57 8.01 0.94
C ILE A 95 -1.73 8.31 -0.55
N LYS A 96 -0.87 9.20 -1.01
CA LYS A 96 -0.69 9.55 -2.41
C LYS A 96 0.76 9.27 -2.79
N LEU A 97 0.96 8.51 -3.86
CA LEU A 97 2.28 8.32 -4.48
C LEU A 97 2.35 9.13 -5.76
N GLU A 98 3.46 9.83 -5.97
CA GLU A 98 3.73 10.58 -7.20
C GLU A 98 5.12 10.21 -7.73
N CYS A 99 5.20 9.78 -8.99
CA CYS A 99 6.47 9.49 -9.64
C CYS A 99 6.44 9.89 -11.12
N TYR A 100 7.64 10.11 -11.68
CA TYR A 100 7.83 10.36 -13.10
C TYR A 100 8.44 9.12 -13.75
N ALA A 101 7.65 8.42 -14.55
CA ALA A 101 8.06 7.20 -15.23
C ALA A 101 8.59 7.50 -16.63
N GLN A 102 9.75 6.94 -16.97
CA GLN A 102 10.21 6.90 -18.37
C GLN A 102 9.34 5.96 -19.20
N ASN A 103 8.92 4.83 -18.62
CA ASN A 103 7.96 3.88 -19.16
C ASN A 103 6.83 3.66 -18.15
N GLN A 104 5.62 4.09 -18.49
CA GLN A 104 4.47 4.04 -17.57
C GLN A 104 4.11 2.60 -17.16
N ASN A 105 4.13 1.66 -18.11
CA ASN A 105 3.68 0.29 -17.87
C ASN A 105 4.58 -0.42 -16.86
N THR A 106 5.89 -0.27 -17.00
CA THR A 106 6.87 -0.87 -16.08
C THR A 106 6.73 -0.31 -14.66
N THR A 107 6.54 1.01 -14.51
CA THR A 107 6.36 1.62 -13.18
C THR A 107 5.05 1.22 -12.55
N ILE A 108 3.97 1.15 -13.34
CA ILE A 108 2.68 0.65 -12.86
C ILE A 108 2.84 -0.81 -12.40
N GLU A 109 3.48 -1.69 -13.18
CA GLU A 109 3.72 -3.09 -12.79
C GLU A 109 4.54 -3.23 -11.51
N ILE A 110 5.59 -2.42 -11.33
CA ILE A 110 6.36 -2.37 -10.08
C ILE A 110 5.43 -2.02 -8.90
N LEU A 111 4.55 -1.05 -9.09
CA LEU A 111 3.59 -0.62 -8.07
C LEU A 111 2.53 -1.70 -7.85
N LYS A 112 2.04 -2.41 -8.87
CA LYS A 112 1.11 -3.54 -8.69
C LYS A 112 1.72 -4.68 -7.87
N ASN A 113 3.03 -4.86 -7.99
CA ASN A 113 3.79 -5.95 -7.38
C ASN A 113 4.64 -5.47 -6.18
N LEU A 114 4.10 -4.56 -5.35
CA LEU A 114 4.77 -4.15 -4.11
C LEU A 114 5.07 -5.38 -3.23
N PRO A 115 6.26 -5.43 -2.61
CA PRO A 115 6.68 -6.60 -1.82
C PRO A 115 6.04 -6.67 -0.42
N PHE A 116 5.12 -5.76 -0.10
CA PHE A 116 4.42 -5.71 1.17
C PHE A 116 2.90 -5.68 0.93
N GLY A 117 2.22 -6.70 1.46
CA GLY A 117 0.78 -6.95 1.24
C GLY A 117 -0.15 -6.06 2.06
N ASN A 118 0.38 -4.99 2.65
CA ASN A 118 -0.37 -4.05 3.47
C ASN A 118 -0.68 -2.74 2.73
N PHE A 119 -0.45 -2.69 1.41
CA PHE A 119 -0.71 -1.53 0.56
C PHE A 119 -1.91 -1.76 -0.36
N LEU A 120 -2.92 -0.89 -0.30
CA LEU A 120 -4.15 -0.99 -1.10
C LEU A 120 -4.20 0.16 -2.10
N PHE A 121 -4.29 -0.15 -3.39
CA PHE A 121 -4.47 0.85 -4.43
C PHE A 121 -5.95 1.09 -4.70
N TYR A 122 -6.40 2.33 -4.56
CA TYR A 122 -7.75 2.72 -4.94
C TYR A 122 -7.79 3.23 -6.38
N GLU A 123 -6.79 4.01 -6.76
CA GLU A 123 -6.76 4.72 -8.03
C GLU A 123 -5.33 4.89 -8.54
N ILE A 124 -5.15 4.70 -9.85
CA ILE A 124 -3.90 4.96 -10.56
C ILE A 124 -4.25 5.87 -11.74
N ASN A 125 -3.68 7.07 -11.75
CA ASN A 125 -3.85 8.08 -12.79
C ASN A 125 -2.50 8.34 -13.46
N ALA A 126 -2.45 8.16 -14.78
CA ALA A 126 -1.27 8.46 -15.59
C ALA A 126 -1.59 9.61 -16.56
N LYS A 127 -0.77 10.67 -16.53
CA LYS A 127 -0.87 11.80 -17.46
C LYS A 127 0.50 12.13 -18.01
N GLY A 128 0.77 11.69 -19.24
CA GLY A 128 2.14 11.68 -19.77
C GLY A 128 3.07 10.94 -18.83
N LYS A 129 4.32 11.40 -18.64
CA LYS A 129 5.27 10.71 -17.77
C LYS A 129 4.92 10.72 -16.27
N LYS A 130 3.96 11.54 -15.84
CA LYS A 130 3.56 11.61 -14.44
C LYS A 130 2.55 10.52 -14.10
N ILE A 131 2.85 9.73 -13.08
CA ILE A 131 1.95 8.76 -12.48
C ILE A 131 1.61 9.22 -11.07
N THR A 132 0.32 9.23 -10.75
CA THR A 132 -0.22 9.50 -9.43
C THR A 132 -1.05 8.31 -8.99
N ILE A 133 -0.80 7.84 -7.77
CA ILE A 133 -1.55 6.75 -7.17
C ILE A 133 -2.15 7.22 -5.87
N THR A 134 -3.41 6.90 -5.64
CA THR A 134 -4.06 7.09 -4.33
C THR A 134 -4.38 5.72 -3.75
N GLY A 135 -4.06 5.53 -2.48
CA GLY A 135 -4.20 4.25 -1.81
C GLY A 135 -4.19 4.36 -0.30
N SER A 136 -4.05 3.24 0.37
CA SER A 136 -3.79 3.18 1.81
C SER A 136 -2.68 2.20 2.13
N ILE A 137 -2.01 2.44 3.25
CA ILE A 137 -1.08 1.50 3.86
C ILE A 137 -1.51 1.24 5.29
N THR A 138 -1.64 -0.05 5.64
CA THR A 138 -2.14 -0.48 6.95
C THR A 138 -1.02 -1.13 7.75
N PHE A 139 -0.91 -0.77 9.02
CA PHE A 139 0.04 -1.34 9.96
C PHE A 139 -0.74 -1.97 11.10
N SER A 140 -0.26 -3.11 11.61
CA SER A 140 -0.83 -3.69 12.82
C SER A 140 -0.28 -2.95 14.05
N ASN A 141 -1.16 -2.48 14.93
CA ASN A 141 -0.80 -1.99 16.26
C ASN A 141 -0.52 -3.16 17.22
N MET A 142 -1.10 -4.32 16.94
CA MET A 142 -0.76 -5.56 17.62
C MET A 142 0.47 -6.16 16.95
N LEU A 143 1.61 -6.16 17.64
CA LEU A 143 2.58 -7.23 17.40
C LEU A 143 1.80 -8.52 17.67
N PRO A 144 1.67 -9.46 16.71
CA PRO A 144 1.07 -10.73 17.04
C PRO A 144 1.82 -11.23 18.28
N PRO A 145 1.11 -11.64 19.35
CA PRO A 145 1.78 -12.15 20.54
C PRO A 145 2.81 -13.15 20.05
N GLN A 146 4.07 -12.99 20.47
CA GLN A 146 5.15 -13.93 20.21
C GLN A 146 4.89 -15.24 20.96
N LYS A 147 3.74 -15.86 20.71
CA LYS A 147 3.55 -17.29 20.85
C LYS A 147 3.61 -17.82 19.43
N LEU A 148 4.81 -17.78 18.88
CA LEU A 148 5.22 -18.84 17.98
C LEU A 148 4.91 -20.12 18.74
N GLN A 149 3.81 -20.79 18.37
CA GLN A 149 3.77 -22.23 18.52
C GLN A 149 4.82 -22.73 17.54
N LEU A 150 6.10 -22.62 17.95
CA LEU A 150 7.12 -23.54 17.51
C LEU A 150 6.54 -24.88 17.94
N ASN A 151 5.90 -25.57 17.00
CA ASN A 151 5.65 -26.98 17.18
C ASN A 151 7.03 -27.57 17.48
N ASN A 152 7.22 -27.99 18.73
CA ASN A 152 8.48 -28.52 19.23
C ASN A 152 8.85 -29.87 18.58
N ASN A 153 8.17 -30.28 17.50
CA ASN A 153 8.63 -31.35 16.64
C ASN A 153 9.57 -30.73 15.60
N ILE A 154 10.85 -30.85 15.94
CA ILE A 154 12.03 -30.25 15.30
C ILE A 154 12.34 -30.87 13.93
N ASP A 155 11.62 -31.92 13.54
CA ASP A 155 12.08 -32.78 12.45
C ASP A 155 11.99 -32.09 11.08
N ASP A 156 11.01 -31.21 10.86
CA ASP A 156 10.72 -30.63 9.55
C ASP A 156 10.29 -29.15 9.61
N ILE A 157 11.24 -28.22 9.62
CA ILE A 157 10.92 -26.79 9.48
C ILE A 157 10.81 -26.45 7.98
N VAL A 158 9.59 -26.21 7.50
CA VAL A 158 9.37 -25.65 6.16
C VAL A 158 9.46 -24.13 6.23
N LEU A 159 10.42 -23.52 5.55
CA LEU A 159 10.53 -22.07 5.41
C LEU A 159 9.95 -21.62 4.07
N LYS A 160 8.99 -20.71 4.12
CA LYS A 160 8.39 -20.03 2.97
C LYS A 160 8.75 -18.56 2.99
N LEU A 161 9.45 -18.10 1.95
CA LEU A 161 9.76 -16.69 1.76
C LEU A 161 8.60 -15.99 1.07
N GLN A 162 7.97 -15.06 1.77
CA GLN A 162 6.72 -14.43 1.31
C GLN A 162 6.89 -12.96 0.94
N GLY A 163 7.95 -12.30 1.44
CA GLY A 163 8.19 -10.88 1.17
C GLY A 163 9.63 -10.50 1.45
N ILE A 164 10.15 -9.55 0.67
CA ILE A 164 11.48 -8.96 0.87
C ILE A 164 11.37 -7.45 0.65
N ILE A 165 11.71 -6.68 1.68
CA ILE A 165 11.93 -5.25 1.59
C ILE A 165 13.43 -5.04 1.77
N LYS A 166 14.10 -4.52 0.74
CA LYS A 166 15.53 -4.24 0.75
C LYS A 166 15.76 -2.80 0.33
N THR A 167 16.54 -2.08 1.13
CA THR A 167 17.12 -0.78 0.81
C THR A 167 18.64 -0.95 0.64
N GLN A 168 19.37 0.14 0.38
CA GLN A 168 20.84 0.07 0.30
C GLN A 168 21.47 -0.48 1.59
N ASN A 169 20.97 -0.06 2.75
CA ASN A 169 21.62 -0.34 4.05
C ASN A 169 20.88 -1.35 4.93
N ASN A 170 19.59 -1.58 4.66
CA ASN A 170 18.73 -2.35 5.54
C ASN A 170 17.86 -3.33 4.76
N TRP A 171 17.34 -4.34 5.45
CA TRP A 171 16.37 -5.26 4.90
C TRP A 171 15.41 -5.76 5.97
N GLN A 172 14.24 -6.15 5.50
CA GLN A 172 13.24 -6.89 6.25
C GLN A 172 12.67 -7.98 5.35
N ILE A 173 12.52 -9.19 5.88
CA ILE A 173 12.00 -10.32 5.13
C ILE A 173 10.83 -10.95 5.86
N CYS A 174 9.89 -11.54 5.12
CA CYS A 174 8.77 -12.28 5.66
C CYS A 174 9.00 -13.79 5.45
N LEU A 175 9.27 -14.52 6.54
CA LEU A 175 9.39 -15.97 6.54
C LEU A 175 8.21 -16.55 7.33
N ASN A 176 7.43 -17.44 6.71
CA ASN A 176 6.27 -18.09 7.35
C ASN A 176 5.31 -17.11 8.05
N GLY A 177 5.11 -15.92 7.48
CA GLY A 177 4.25 -14.87 8.02
C GLY A 177 4.92 -13.98 9.07
N ILE A 178 6.18 -14.23 9.42
CA ILE A 178 6.93 -13.45 10.41
C ILE A 178 7.87 -12.50 9.68
N TRP A 179 7.70 -11.21 9.92
CA TRP A 179 8.64 -10.19 9.47
C TRP A 179 9.86 -10.12 10.38
N ILE A 180 11.04 -10.21 9.79
CA ILE A 180 12.34 -10.24 10.44
C ILE A 180 13.19 -9.16 9.82
N SER A 181 13.68 -8.24 10.63
CA SER A 181 14.58 -7.17 10.26
C SER A 181 16.03 -7.64 10.35
N LYS A 182 16.96 -6.91 9.71
CA LYS A 182 18.39 -7.23 9.66
C LYS A 182 19.05 -7.59 11.01
N HIS A 183 18.57 -7.00 12.11
CA HIS A 183 19.14 -7.15 13.44
C HIS A 183 18.29 -8.01 14.39
N ASP A 184 17.19 -8.56 13.90
CA ASP A 184 16.28 -9.36 14.72
C ASP A 184 16.83 -10.79 14.91
N LYS A 185 16.53 -11.38 16.07
CA LYS A 185 16.84 -12.78 16.33
C LYS A 185 15.87 -13.67 15.54
N ILE A 186 16.43 -14.61 14.76
CA ILE A 186 15.63 -15.51 13.92
C ILE A 186 15.23 -16.77 14.73
N PRO A 187 13.94 -17.16 14.74
CA PRO A 187 13.44 -18.24 15.59
C PRO A 187 13.85 -19.66 15.17
N TRP A 188 14.40 -19.87 13.97
CA TRP A 188 14.69 -21.22 13.41
C TRP A 188 16.18 -21.59 13.39
N SER A 189 17.01 -20.95 14.21
CA SER A 189 18.47 -21.22 14.24
C SER A 189 19.17 -21.13 12.87
N ILE A 190 18.60 -20.35 11.95
CA ILE A 190 19.19 -20.03 10.66
C ILE A 190 19.92 -18.69 10.74
N LYS A 191 20.87 -18.47 9.83
CA LYS A 191 21.52 -17.19 9.57
C LYS A 191 21.20 -16.75 8.15
N ILE A 192 20.79 -15.50 7.97
CA ILE A 192 20.63 -14.87 6.65
C ILE A 192 21.95 -14.18 6.33
N ILE A 193 22.61 -14.63 5.26
CA ILE A 193 23.94 -14.12 4.89
C ILE A 193 23.90 -13.19 3.69
N ASP A 194 22.86 -13.28 2.86
CA ASP A 194 22.65 -12.37 1.74
C ASP A 194 21.15 -12.20 1.47
N VAL A 195 20.76 -11.00 1.03
CA VAL A 195 19.38 -10.65 0.68
C VAL A 195 19.40 -9.92 -0.65
N GLN A 196 18.70 -10.48 -1.62
CA GLN A 196 18.44 -9.87 -2.93
C GLN A 196 16.95 -9.57 -3.07
N TYR A 197 16.56 -8.84 -4.12
CA TYR A 197 15.16 -8.42 -4.27
C TYR A 197 14.16 -9.57 -4.47
N ASN A 198 14.63 -10.74 -4.92
CA ASN A 198 13.80 -11.90 -5.22
C ASN A 198 14.21 -13.17 -4.45
N GLN A 199 15.28 -13.13 -3.66
CA GLN A 199 15.80 -14.31 -2.97
C GLN A 199 16.57 -13.93 -1.72
N ILE A 200 16.69 -14.88 -0.80
CA ILE A 200 17.63 -14.81 0.33
C ILE A 200 18.57 -15.99 0.29
N LYS A 201 19.77 -15.79 0.83
CA LYS A 201 20.73 -16.86 1.06
C LYS A 201 20.81 -17.13 2.55
N ILE A 202 20.53 -18.37 2.94
CA ILE A 202 20.50 -18.80 4.33
C ILE A 202 21.55 -19.87 4.59
N ILE A 203 21.99 -19.93 5.85
CA ILE A 203 22.84 -20.96 6.41
C ILE A 203 22.18 -21.54 7.66
N TRP A 204 22.26 -22.85 7.84
CA TRP A 204 21.83 -23.53 9.06
C TRP A 204 22.71 -24.76 9.32
N ASN A 205 22.68 -25.28 10.56
CA ASN A 205 23.39 -26.50 10.90
C ASN A 205 22.45 -27.72 10.85
N SER A 206 22.93 -28.80 10.23
CA SER A 206 22.24 -30.07 10.04
C SER A 206 23.25 -31.21 10.15
N PHE A 207 23.05 -32.17 11.05
CA PHE A 207 23.97 -33.30 11.27
C PHE A 207 25.41 -32.85 11.57
N GLY A 208 25.56 -31.79 12.37
CA GLY A 208 26.85 -31.17 12.69
C GLY A 208 27.56 -30.48 11.52
N LYS A 209 26.93 -30.40 10.34
CA LYS A 209 27.48 -29.74 9.14
C LYS A 209 26.70 -28.47 8.83
N GLU A 210 27.43 -27.45 8.38
CA GLU A 210 26.83 -26.24 7.85
C GLU A 210 26.20 -26.54 6.47
N LYS A 211 24.90 -26.31 6.34
CA LYS A 211 24.15 -26.36 5.09
C LYS A 211 23.80 -24.95 4.65
N MET A 212 23.73 -24.76 3.34
CA MET A 212 23.44 -23.47 2.70
C MET A 212 22.41 -23.68 1.61
N ASN A 213 21.47 -22.73 1.50
CA ASN A 213 20.49 -22.74 0.42
C ASN A 213 20.05 -21.33 0.05
N ILE A 214 19.51 -21.20 -1.16
CA ILE A 214 18.88 -19.99 -1.66
C ILE A 214 17.37 -20.21 -1.64
N VAL A 215 16.65 -19.34 -0.94
CA VAL A 215 15.18 -19.36 -0.89
C VAL A 215 14.67 -18.28 -1.84
N GLN A 216 13.95 -18.68 -2.88
CA GLN A 216 13.30 -17.76 -3.81
C GLN A 216 12.01 -17.22 -3.22
N LEU A 217 11.65 -15.98 -3.58
CA LEU A 217 10.37 -15.39 -3.20
C LEU A 217 9.21 -16.25 -3.73
N GLY A 218 8.21 -16.49 -2.88
CA GLY A 218 7.06 -17.35 -3.16
C GLY A 218 7.33 -18.85 -3.01
N HIS A 219 8.58 -19.27 -2.81
CA HIS A 219 8.96 -20.68 -2.71
C HIS A 219 9.11 -21.12 -1.26
N GLU A 220 8.96 -22.42 -1.06
CA GLU A 220 9.22 -23.10 0.20
C GLU A 220 10.44 -23.99 0.09
N ILE A 221 11.20 -24.07 1.19
CA ILE A 221 12.28 -25.03 1.36
C ILE A 221 12.05 -25.78 2.67
N LYS A 222 12.51 -27.03 2.70
CA LYS A 222 12.51 -27.85 3.91
C LYS A 222 13.89 -27.81 4.55
N LEU A 223 13.97 -27.41 5.82
CA LEU A 223 15.18 -27.53 6.61
C LEU A 223 15.22 -28.90 7.27
N GLU A 224 16.19 -29.70 6.89
CA GLU A 224 16.49 -30.96 7.59
C GLU A 224 17.29 -30.63 8.86
N HIS A 225 16.78 -30.97 10.03
CA HIS A 225 17.49 -30.86 11.32
C HIS A 225 17.77 -32.24 11.92
N ASP A 226 18.76 -32.30 12.83
CA ASP A 226 19.03 -33.50 13.61
C ASP A 226 17.82 -33.84 14.50
N CYS A 227 17.17 -34.97 14.27
CA CYS A 227 16.42 -35.66 15.31
C CYS A 227 17.46 -36.22 16.30
N LYS A 228 17.79 -35.49 17.36
CA LYS A 228 18.50 -36.14 18.47
C LYS A 228 17.51 -37.02 19.23
N PHE A 229 17.68 -38.33 19.09
CA PHE A 229 17.22 -39.34 20.05
C PHE A 229 17.86 -39.08 21.43
#